data_AF-A0A3S0BPL0-F1
#
_entry.id   AF-A0A3S0BPL0-F1
#
_cell.length_a   1.000
_cell.length_b   1.000
_cell.length_c   1.000
_cell.angle_alpha   90.00
_cell.angle_beta   90.00
_cell.angle_gamma   90.00
#
_symmetry.space_group_name_H-M   'P 1'
#
loop_
_entity.id
_entity.type
_entity.pdbx_description
1 polymer ?
#
loop_
_entity_poly.entity_id
_entity_poly.type
_entity_poly.pdbx_seq_one_letter_code
_entity_poly.pdbx_strand_id
1 'polypeptide(L)'
;MGEVSVIFSYLVFFNVILSYGMETAFFRFYNSEENKGKVISTSIISLFWSTIGFLAIFLLFRKNLANWSEINVEYIVFTIWILALDALAIIPFSKIRAEGRPIKYAVIKISNVLINLLLNVFFLILLPDLANESSNPFIQTIYHDDFQIGYIFVANLIA
;
A
#
# COMPACT_ATOMS: atom_id res chain seq x y z
N MET A 1 -11.21 2.78 17.28
CA MET A 1 -10.67 3.97 16.56
C MET A 1 -9.20 4.28 16.90
N GLY A 2 -8.74 4.08 18.14
CA GLY A 2 -7.32 4.33 18.51
C GLY A 2 -6.30 3.43 17.80
N GLU A 3 -6.58 2.12 17.69
CA GLU A 3 -5.68 1.17 17.02
C GLU A 3 -5.40 1.52 15.55
N VAL A 4 -6.43 1.95 14.81
CA VAL A 4 -6.31 2.37 13.41
C VAL A 4 -5.38 3.58 13.29
N SER A 5 -5.51 4.57 14.16
CA SER A 5 -4.65 5.76 14.13
C SER A 5 -3.18 5.42 14.42
N VAL A 6 -2.92 4.44 15.29
CA VAL A 6 -1.56 3.95 15.58
C VAL A 6 -0.98 3.24 14.35
N ILE A 7 -1.75 2.37 13.71
CA ILE A 7 -1.34 1.68 12.48
C ILE A 7 -1.02 2.67 11.36
N PHE A 8 -1.90 3.66 11.12
CA PHE A 8 -1.66 4.69 10.11
C PHE A 8 -0.44 5.56 10.41
N SER A 9 -0.14 5.83 11.69
CA SER A 9 1.08 6.54 12.08
C SER A 9 2.33 5.74 11.74
N TYR A 10 2.32 4.42 12.01
CA TYR A 10 3.40 3.52 11.60
C TYR A 10 3.52 3.42 10.08
N LEU A 11 2.40 3.37 9.35
CA LEU A 11 2.40 3.40 7.88
C LEU A 11 3.15 4.62 7.35
N VAL A 12 2.80 5.82 7.80
CA VAL A 12 3.46 7.05 7.34
C VAL A 12 4.95 7.04 7.69
N PHE A 13 5.31 6.63 8.90
CA PHE A 13 6.71 6.59 9.35
C PHE A 13 7.56 5.61 8.54
N PHE A 14 7.11 4.36 8.40
CA PHE A 14 7.85 3.34 7.66
C PHE A 14 7.87 3.61 6.15
N ASN A 15 6.83 4.23 5.59
CA ASN A 15 6.80 4.59 4.18
C ASN A 15 7.93 5.59 3.85
N VAL A 16 8.15 6.59 4.71
CA VAL A 16 9.25 7.55 4.55
C VAL A 16 10.61 6.85 4.61
N ILE A 17 10.79 5.90 5.54
CA ILE A 17 12.03 5.13 5.67
C ILE A 17 12.26 4.25 4.44
N LEU A 18 11.24 3.54 3.99
CA LEU A 18 11.32 2.59 2.88
C LEU A 18 11.46 3.28 1.52
N SER A 19 10.97 4.52 1.42
CA SER A 19 11.21 5.41 0.28
C SER A 19 12.66 5.90 0.24
N TYR A 20 13.31 6.13 1.40
CA TYR A 20 14.67 6.64 1.58
C TYR A 20 15.13 7.76 0.62
N GLY A 21 14.20 8.56 0.10
CA GLY A 21 14.48 9.62 -0.88
C GLY A 21 14.80 9.12 -2.30
N MET A 22 14.38 7.90 -2.65
CA MET A 22 14.60 7.30 -3.98
C MET A 22 14.02 8.11 -5.12
N GLU A 23 12.90 8.79 -4.89
CA GLU A 23 12.30 9.69 -5.89
C GLU A 23 13.33 10.75 -6.33
N THR A 24 13.94 11.46 -5.38
CA THR A 24 14.93 12.51 -5.66
C THR A 24 16.21 11.96 -6.30
N ALA A 25 16.70 10.81 -5.81
CA ALA A 25 17.87 10.15 -6.38
C ALA A 25 17.60 9.72 -7.84
N PHE A 26 16.44 9.11 -8.09
CA PHE A 26 16.00 8.69 -9.41
C PHE A 26 15.91 9.88 -10.37
N PHE A 27 15.29 11.00 -9.96
CA PHE A 27 15.22 12.20 -10.80
C PHE A 27 16.60 12.74 -11.21
N ARG A 28 17.54 12.78 -10.26
CA ARG A 28 18.89 13.26 -10.51
C ARG A 28 19.60 12.37 -11.54
N PHE A 29 19.60 11.05 -11.34
CA PHE A 29 20.26 10.13 -12.27
C PHE A 29 19.56 10.03 -13.61
N TYR A 30 18.23 10.13 -13.66
CA TYR A 30 17.46 10.10 -14.90
C TYR A 30 17.74 11.32 -15.81
N ASN A 31 18.00 12.49 -15.22
CA ASN A 31 18.32 13.71 -15.97
C ASN A 31 19.81 13.83 -16.33
N SER A 32 20.72 13.20 -15.58
CA SER A 32 22.17 13.30 -15.81
C SER A 32 22.75 12.20 -16.70
N GLU A 33 22.09 11.05 -16.84
CA GLU A 33 22.59 9.92 -17.65
C GLU A 33 21.98 9.90 -19.06
N GLU A 34 22.81 9.67 -20.08
CA GLU A 34 22.35 9.43 -21.46
C GLU A 34 21.52 8.14 -21.55
N ASN A 35 21.88 7.11 -20.77
CA ASN A 35 21.22 5.81 -20.81
C ASN A 35 20.13 5.68 -19.73
N LYS A 36 19.04 6.43 -19.94
CA LYS A 36 17.87 6.50 -19.04
C LYS A 36 17.25 5.13 -18.71
N GLY A 37 17.30 4.19 -19.65
CA GLY A 37 16.78 2.83 -19.46
C GLY A 37 17.56 2.04 -18.41
N LYS A 38 18.89 2.19 -18.37
CA LYS A 38 19.74 1.53 -17.38
C LYS A 38 19.50 2.06 -15.97
N VAL A 39 19.29 3.37 -15.83
CA VAL A 39 18.95 4.01 -14.54
C VAL A 39 17.61 3.46 -14.03
N ILE A 40 16.59 3.41 -14.88
CA ILE A 40 15.28 2.86 -14.51
C ILE A 40 15.41 1.42 -14.01
N SER A 41 16.02 0.53 -14.79
CA SER A 41 16.13 -0.88 -14.40
C SER A 41 16.93 -1.04 -13.11
N THR A 42 18.04 -0.31 -12.96
CA THR A 42 18.88 -0.40 -11.75
C THR A 42 18.15 0.10 -10.51
N SER A 43 17.45 1.24 -10.61
CA SER A 43 16.68 1.79 -9.50
C SER A 43 15.52 0.87 -9.11
N ILE A 44 14.79 0.32 -10.09
CA ILE A 44 13.70 -0.64 -9.84
C ILE A 44 14.25 -1.88 -9.14
N ILE A 45 15.32 -2.47 -9.66
CA ILE A 45 15.92 -3.69 -9.08
C ILE A 45 16.40 -3.43 -7.66
N SER A 46 17.09 -2.31 -7.42
CA SER A 46 17.58 -1.95 -6.08
C SER A 46 16.43 -1.75 -5.08
N LEU A 47 15.37 -1.04 -5.47
CA LEU A 47 14.21 -0.82 -4.61
C LEU A 47 13.41 -2.10 -4.39
N PHE A 48 13.34 -2.97 -5.40
CA PHE A 48 12.66 -4.25 -5.29
C PHE A 48 13.35 -5.16 -4.28
N TRP A 49 14.67 -5.30 -4.35
CA TRP A 49 15.42 -6.12 -3.40
C TRP A 49 15.41 -5.55 -1.98
N SER A 50 15.50 -4.23 -1.80
CA SER A 50 15.39 -3.61 -0.48
C SER A 50 13.99 -3.79 0.11
N THR A 51 12.95 -3.63 -0.71
CA THR A 51 11.55 -3.86 -0.31
C THR A 51 11.30 -5.31 0.07
N ILE A 52 11.81 -6.28 -0.71
CA ILE A 52 11.71 -7.71 -0.37
C ILE A 52 12.44 -8.04 0.92
N GLY A 53 13.64 -7.50 1.12
CA GLY A 53 14.39 -7.67 2.36
C GLY A 53 13.61 -7.15 3.57
N PHE A 54 13.01 -5.96 3.43
CA PHE A 54 12.13 -5.38 4.44
C PHE A 54 10.91 -6.28 4.70
N LEU A 55 10.22 -6.72 3.65
CA LEU A 55 9.04 -7.60 3.73
C LEU A 55 9.36 -8.92 4.46
N ALA A 56 10.47 -9.56 4.10
CA ALA A 56 10.90 -10.82 4.70
C ALA A 56 11.20 -10.67 6.20
N ILE A 57 11.93 -9.61 6.58
CA ILE A 57 12.25 -9.33 7.99
C ILE A 57 10.96 -9.07 8.77
N PHE A 58 10.11 -8.15 8.30
CA PHE A 58 8.91 -7.78 9.04
C PHE A 58 7.88 -8.91 9.12
N LEU A 59 7.77 -9.78 8.10
CA LEU A 59 6.92 -10.97 8.17
C LEU A 59 7.44 -12.01 9.16
N LEU A 60 8.75 -12.18 9.30
CA LEU A 60 9.33 -13.08 10.32
C LEU A 60 9.07 -12.54 11.73
N PHE A 61 9.16 -11.22 11.93
CA PHE A 61 8.93 -10.57 13.21
C PHE A 61 7.46 -10.19 13.48
N ARG A 62 6.52 -10.52 12.58
CA ARG A 62 5.10 -10.13 12.67
C ARG A 62 4.44 -10.43 14.01
N LYS A 63 4.77 -11.57 14.63
CA LYS A 63 4.20 -11.98 15.93
C LYS A 63 4.75 -11.14 17.09
N ASN A 64 6.03 -10.78 17.03
CA ASN A 64 6.65 -9.91 18.04
C ASN A 64 6.13 -8.48 17.93
N LEU A 65 5.93 -7.99 16.70
CA LEU A 65 5.31 -6.70 16.43
C LEU A 65 3.86 -6.65 16.93
N ALA A 66 3.09 -7.73 16.76
CA ALA A 66 1.71 -7.83 17.25
C ALA A 66 1.63 -7.77 18.77
N ASN A 67 2.49 -8.52 19.45
CA ASN A 67 2.55 -8.50 20.90
C ASN A 67 3.04 -7.15 21.46
N TRP A 68 3.96 -6.48 20.78
CA TRP A 68 4.49 -5.18 21.24
C TRP A 68 3.50 -4.04 21.01
N SER A 69 2.74 -4.11 19.92
CA SER A 69 1.84 -3.04 19.52
C SER A 69 0.38 -3.26 19.97
N GLU A 70 0.10 -4.35 20.69
CA GLU A 70 -1.25 -4.79 21.11
C GLU A 70 -2.26 -4.86 19.96
N ILE A 71 -1.77 -5.09 18.73
CA ILE A 71 -2.56 -5.09 17.50
C ILE A 71 -2.58 -6.52 16.94
N ASN A 72 -3.73 -6.94 16.40
CA ASN A 72 -3.86 -8.25 15.76
C ASN A 72 -2.80 -8.47 14.66
N VAL A 73 -2.21 -9.66 14.63
CA VAL A 73 -1.15 -10.05 13.68
C VAL A 73 -1.56 -9.82 12.22
N GLU A 74 -2.83 -10.00 11.91
CA GLU A 74 -3.37 -9.79 10.56
C GLU A 74 -3.23 -8.35 10.08
N TYR A 75 -3.53 -7.36 10.94
CA TYR A 75 -3.39 -5.95 10.60
C TYR A 75 -1.94 -5.55 10.34
N ILE A 76 -1.00 -6.14 11.07
CA ILE A 76 0.44 -5.92 10.84
C ILE A 76 0.86 -6.52 9.50
N VAL A 77 0.38 -7.72 9.16
CA VAL A 77 0.65 -8.34 7.86
C VAL A 77 0.14 -7.45 6.73
N PHE A 78 -1.10 -6.95 6.81
CA PHE A 78 -1.62 -6.05 5.79
C PHE A 78 -0.85 -4.72 5.72
N THR A 79 -0.45 -4.16 6.86
CA THR A 79 0.38 -2.94 6.94
C THR A 79 1.71 -3.12 6.22
N ILE A 80 2.38 -4.25 6.42
CA ILE A 80 3.65 -4.57 5.75
C ILE A 80 3.45 -4.68 4.24
N TRP A 81 2.34 -5.28 3.80
CA TRP A 81 2.02 -5.40 2.37
C TRP A 81 1.73 -4.04 1.72
N ILE A 82 0.93 -3.18 2.36
CA ILE A 82 0.69 -1.82 1.86
C ILE A 82 2.01 -1.07 1.74
N LEU A 83 2.86 -1.09 2.77
CA LEU A 83 4.18 -0.43 2.74
C LEU A 83 5.04 -0.90 1.58
N ALA A 84 5.08 -2.21 1.34
CA ALA A 84 5.85 -2.79 0.25
C ALA A 84 5.32 -2.36 -1.13
N LEU A 85 4.00 -2.39 -1.32
CA LEU A 85 3.37 -1.97 -2.57
C LEU A 85 3.58 -0.47 -2.82
N ASP A 86 3.39 0.36 -1.80
CA ASP A 86 3.64 1.80 -1.89
C ASP A 86 5.08 2.10 -2.28
N ALA A 87 6.04 1.45 -1.63
CA ALA A 87 7.46 1.65 -1.94
C ALA A 87 7.76 1.27 -3.39
N LEU A 88 7.29 0.11 -3.86
CA LEU A 88 7.49 -0.33 -5.25
C LEU A 88 6.84 0.64 -6.26
N ALA A 89 5.71 1.25 -5.92
CA ALA A 89 5.01 2.18 -6.79
C ALA A 89 5.74 3.53 -6.96
N ILE A 90 6.63 3.90 -6.04
CA ILE A 90 7.37 5.19 -6.09
C ILE A 90 8.14 5.35 -7.40
N ILE A 91 8.82 4.32 -7.89
CA ILE A 91 9.66 4.45 -9.11
C ILE A 91 8.83 4.55 -10.40
N PRO A 92 7.83 3.70 -10.67
CA PRO A 92 6.92 3.87 -11.80
C PRO A 92 6.31 5.28 -11.86
N PHE A 93 5.89 5.80 -10.71
CA PHE A 93 5.36 7.14 -10.57
C PHE A 93 6.41 8.23 -10.84
N SER A 94 7.60 8.07 -10.27
CA SER A 94 8.74 8.96 -10.50
C SER A 94 9.15 8.99 -11.97
N LYS A 95 9.09 7.85 -12.66
CA LYS A 95 9.37 7.73 -14.11
C LYS A 95 8.39 8.56 -14.94
N ILE A 96 7.09 8.45 -14.71
CA ILE A 96 6.08 9.23 -15.47
C ILE A 96 6.29 10.74 -15.26
N ARG A 97 6.64 11.13 -14.04
CA ARG A 97 6.96 12.52 -13.70
C ARG A 97 8.28 12.97 -14.34
N ALA A 98 9.28 12.09 -14.46
CA ALA A 98 10.57 12.38 -15.11
C ALA A 98 10.47 12.48 -16.64
N GLU A 99 9.53 11.74 -17.25
CA GLU A 99 9.18 11.85 -18.67
C GLU A 99 8.39 13.13 -19.00
N GLY A 100 8.09 13.98 -18.00
CA GLY A 100 7.37 15.24 -18.22
C GLY A 100 5.90 15.03 -18.58
N ARG A 101 5.27 13.94 -18.11
CA ARG A 101 3.85 13.63 -18.37
C ARG A 101 2.97 13.78 -17.11
N PRO A 102 2.89 14.98 -16.50
CA PRO A 102 2.22 15.20 -15.21
C PRO A 102 0.71 14.91 -15.27
N ILE A 103 0.06 15.10 -16.41
CA ILE A 103 -1.38 14.80 -16.58
C ILE A 103 -1.63 13.30 -16.42
N LYS A 104 -0.81 12.43 -17.04
CA LYS A 104 -0.96 10.98 -16.89
C LYS A 104 -0.72 10.53 -15.44
N TYR A 105 0.28 11.13 -14.78
CA TYR A 105 0.55 10.90 -13.37
C TYR A 105 -0.65 11.27 -12.48
N ALA A 106 -1.20 12.47 -12.66
CA ALA A 106 -2.35 12.94 -11.90
C ALA A 106 -3.58 12.05 -12.11
N VAL A 107 -3.88 11.68 -13.37
CA VAL A 107 -5.01 10.80 -13.68
C VAL A 107 -4.86 9.44 -13.00
N ILE A 108 -3.68 8.79 -13.07
CA ILE A 108 -3.48 7.49 -12.41
C ILE A 108 -3.63 7.62 -10.89
N LYS A 109 -3.05 8.66 -10.29
CA LYS A 109 -3.10 8.87 -8.84
C LYS A 109 -4.52 9.17 -8.36
N ILE A 110 -5.26 10.00 -9.10
CA ILE A 110 -6.66 10.33 -8.79
C ILE A 110 -7.55 9.09 -8.98
N SER A 111 -7.34 8.32 -10.05
CA SER A 111 -8.08 7.07 -10.28
C SER A 111 -7.83 6.04 -9.17
N ASN A 112 -6.58 5.87 -8.71
CA ASN A 112 -6.29 5.00 -7.56
C ASN A 112 -7.08 5.47 -6.32
N VAL A 113 -6.98 6.76 -5.95
CA VAL A 113 -7.74 7.30 -4.81
C VAL A 113 -9.26 7.12 -4.96
N LEU A 114 -9.80 7.31 -6.17
CA LEU A 114 -11.23 7.08 -6.46
C LEU A 114 -11.62 5.61 -6.31
N ILE A 115 -10.83 4.70 -6.87
CA ILE A 115 -11.04 3.25 -6.75
C ILE A 115 -10.99 2.85 -5.28
N ASN A 116 -9.96 3.29 -4.56
CA ASN A 116 -9.82 3.05 -3.12
C ASN A 116 -11.02 3.55 -2.33
N LEU A 117 -11.48 4.79 -2.58
CA LEU A 117 -12.64 5.37 -1.92
C LEU A 117 -13.91 4.59 -2.24
N LEU A 118 -14.15 4.26 -3.51
CA LEU A 118 -15.32 3.50 -3.96
C LEU A 118 -15.35 2.10 -3.35
N LEU A 119 -14.22 1.37 -3.36
CA LEU A 119 -14.13 0.07 -2.72
C LEU A 119 -14.31 0.16 -1.21
N ASN A 120 -13.73 1.15 -0.54
CA ASN A 120 -13.94 1.38 0.89
C ASN A 120 -15.42 1.59 1.22
N VAL A 121 -16.10 2.49 0.48
CA VAL A 121 -17.53 2.76 0.66
C VAL A 121 -18.37 1.53 0.33
N PHE A 122 -18.02 0.79 -0.72
CA PHE A 122 -18.70 -0.45 -1.11
C PHE A 122 -18.59 -1.53 -0.02
N PHE A 123 -17.39 -1.76 0.52
CA PHE A 123 -17.21 -2.75 1.58
C PHE A 123 -17.78 -2.32 2.94
N LEU A 124 -17.73 -1.03 3.29
CA LEU A 124 -18.18 -0.56 4.60
C LEU A 124 -19.69 -0.31 4.69
N ILE A 125 -20.35 0.07 3.59
CA ILE A 125 -21.78 0.44 3.59
C ILE A 125 -22.62 -0.61 2.87
N LEU A 126 -22.24 -0.97 1.64
CA LEU A 126 -23.05 -1.87 0.80
C LEU A 126 -23.00 -3.33 1.27
N LEU A 127 -21.86 -3.78 1.81
CA LEU A 127 -21.72 -5.14 2.33
C LEU A 127 -22.63 -5.43 3.57
N PRO A 128 -22.69 -4.56 4.62
CA PRO A 128 -23.64 -4.73 5.71
C PRO A 128 -25.10 -4.72 5.25
N ASP A 129 -25.46 -3.79 4.35
CA ASP A 129 -26.84 -3.66 3.86
C ASP A 129 -27.28 -4.90 3.05
N LEU A 130 -26.42 -5.46 2.21
CA LEU A 130 -26.67 -6.71 1.48
C LEU A 130 -26.67 -7.96 2.38
N ALA A 131 -25.88 -7.96 3.46
CA ALA A 131 -25.88 -9.04 4.46
C ALA A 131 -27.17 -9.05 5.30
N ASN A 132 -27.76 -7.88 5.55
CA ASN A 132 -29.02 -7.76 6.29
C ASN A 132 -30.26 -8.12 5.46
N GLU A 133 -30.24 -7.92 4.14
CA GLU A 133 -31.38 -8.23 3.26
C GLU A 133 -31.36 -9.65 2.63
N SER A 134 -30.21 -10.33 2.61
CA SER A 134 -30.09 -11.62 1.91
C SER A 134 -29.64 -12.77 2.82
N SER A 135 -30.46 -13.82 2.92
CA SER A 135 -30.14 -15.12 3.56
C SER A 135 -29.17 -15.96 2.71
N ASN A 136 -28.07 -15.36 2.23
CA ASN A 136 -27.11 -16.04 1.36
C ASN A 136 -25.88 -16.50 2.18
N PRO A 137 -25.66 -17.82 2.36
CA PRO A 137 -24.60 -18.35 3.23
C PRO A 137 -23.17 -17.99 2.80
N PHE A 138 -22.98 -17.59 1.54
CA PHE A 138 -21.70 -17.07 1.03
C PHE A 138 -21.37 -15.68 1.57
N ILE A 139 -22.36 -14.83 1.80
CA ILE A 139 -22.17 -13.47 2.34
C ILE A 139 -21.91 -13.54 3.85
N GLN A 140 -22.57 -14.45 4.57
CA GLN A 140 -22.33 -14.67 6.00
C GLN A 140 -21.00 -15.35 6.33
N THR A 141 -20.41 -16.10 5.41
CA THR A 141 -19.06 -16.69 5.59
C THR A 141 -17.94 -15.66 5.36
N ILE A 142 -18.22 -14.60 4.60
CA ILE A 142 -17.28 -13.49 4.34
C ILE A 142 -17.45 -12.37 5.38
N TYR A 143 -18.63 -12.27 5.99
CA TYR A 143 -18.95 -11.24 6.96
C TYR A 143 -18.55 -11.66 8.38
N HIS A 144 -17.35 -11.26 8.81
CA HIS A 144 -16.98 -11.23 10.23
C HIS A 144 -17.22 -9.80 10.77
N ASP A 145 -18.05 -9.69 11.81
CA ASP A 145 -18.49 -8.43 12.44
C ASP A 145 -17.34 -7.51 12.91
N ASP A 146 -16.11 -8.06 13.02
CA ASP A 146 -14.89 -7.38 13.48
C ASP A 146 -13.89 -7.06 12.34
N PHE A 147 -14.26 -7.28 11.07
CA PHE A 147 -13.34 -7.20 9.91
C PHE A 147 -13.43 -5.89 9.10
N GLN A 148 -14.01 -4.82 9.66
CA GLN A 148 -14.15 -3.52 8.98
C GLN A 148 -12.79 -2.96 8.51
N ILE A 149 -11.74 -3.16 9.31
CA ILE A 149 -10.39 -2.69 9.00
C ILE A 149 -9.76 -3.53 7.89
N GLY A 150 -10.00 -4.85 7.87
CA GLY A 150 -9.49 -5.74 6.82
C GLY A 150 -10.01 -5.37 5.44
N TYR A 151 -11.26 -4.90 5.34
CA TYR A 151 -11.81 -4.37 4.08
C TYR A 151 -11.12 -3.08 3.62
N ILE A 152 -10.77 -2.18 4.53
CA ILE A 152 -9.98 -0.98 4.22
C ILE A 152 -8.60 -1.36 3.69
N PHE A 153 -8.01 -2.42 4.25
CA PHE A 153 -6.74 -2.96 3.79
C PHE A 153 -6.84 -3.64 2.42
N VAL A 154 -7.89 -4.42 2.14
CA VAL A 154 -8.11 -5.02 0.82
C VAL A 154 -8.38 -3.95 -0.23
N ALA A 155 -9.16 -2.92 0.10
CA ALA A 155 -9.38 -1.77 -0.77
C ALA A 155 -8.07 -1.03 -1.09
N ASN A 156 -7.18 -0.86 -0.10
CA ASN A 156 -5.83 -0.30 -0.32
C ASN A 156 -4.88 -1.25 -1.07
N LEU A 157 -5.04 -2.56 -0.93
CA LEU A 157 -4.21 -3.53 -1.63
C LEU A 157 -4.59 -3.65 -3.12
N ILE A 158 -5.87 -3.45 -3.44
CA ILE A 158 -6.39 -3.54 -4.82
C ILE A 158 -6.19 -2.23 -5.60
N ALA A 159 -6.24 -1.09 -4.93
CA ALA A 159 -6.21 0.23 -5.57
C ALA A 159 -4.78 0.67 -5.96
#